data_AF-A0A529Z6S1-F1
#
_entry.id   AF-A0A529Z6S1-F1
#
_cell.length_a   1.000
_cell.length_b   1.000
_cell.length_c   1.000
_cell.angle_alpha   90.00
_cell.angle_beta   90.00
_cell.angle_gamma   90.00
#
_symmetry.space_group_name_H-M   'P 1'
#
loop_
_entity.id
_entity.type
_entity.pdbx_description
1 polymer ?
#
loop_
_entity_poly.entity_id
_entity_poly.type
_entity_poly.pdbx_seq_one_letter_code
_entity_poly.pdbx_strand_id
1 'polypeptide(L)' 'FWEAEPEHQDHLERYPNGYTCHFARPGWKLPVRQKAAAS' A
#
# COMPACT_ATOMS: atom_id res chain seq x y z
N PHE A 1 4.73 12.72 -16.02
CA PHE A 1 4.35 11.32 -15.76
C PHE A 1 4.79 10.53 -16.97
N TRP A 2 5.60 9.50 -16.76
CA TRP A 2 6.05 8.61 -17.82
C TRP A 2 5.53 7.23 -17.47
N GLU A 3 4.74 6.66 -18.38
CA GLU A 3 4.18 5.33 -18.18
C GLU A 3 5.29 4.29 -18.20
N ALA A 4 5.31 3.41 -17.21
CA ALA A 4 6.20 2.26 -17.20
C ALA A 4 5.69 1.20 -18.18
N GLU A 5 6.59 0.37 -18.67
CA GLU A 5 6.32 -0.69 -19.62
C GLU A 5 5.22 -1.64 -19.12
N PRO A 6 4.43 -2.28 -20.00
CA PRO A 6 3.28 -3.11 -19.61
C PRO A 6 3.64 -4.23 -18.61
N GLU A 7 4.88 -4.72 -18.64
CA GLU A 7 5.38 -5.75 -17.73
C GLU A 7 5.55 -5.25 -16.29
N HIS A 8 5.61 -3.94 -16.07
CA HIS A 8 5.69 -3.33 -14.73
C HIS A 8 4.31 -2.99 -14.15
N GLN A 9 3.28 -2.89 -14.99
CA GLN A 9 1.91 -2.68 -14.53
C GLN A 9 1.34 -3.95 -13.91
N ASP A 10 0.65 -3.82 -12.78
CA ASP A 10 -0.02 -4.93 -12.07
C ASP A 10 0.87 -6.15 -11.81
N HIS A 11 2.18 -5.94 -11.65
CA HIS A 11 3.17 -7.02 -11.57
C HIS A 11 2.86 -8.02 -10.43
N LEU A 12 2.49 -7.52 -9.25
CA LEU A 12 2.14 -8.37 -8.12
C LEU A 12 0.74 -8.99 -8.23
N GLU A 13 -0.14 -8.49 -9.10
CA GLU A 13 -1.41 -9.16 -9.40
C GLU A 13 -1.17 -10.38 -10.31
N ARG A 14 -0.29 -10.23 -11.32
CA ARG A 14 0.12 -11.34 -12.20
C ARG A 14 1.02 -12.36 -11.50
N TYR A 15 1.89 -11.90 -10.59
CA TYR A 15 2.81 -12.73 -9.82
C TYR A 15 2.66 -12.45 -8.31
N PRO A 16 1.68 -13.08 -7.62
CA PRO A 16 1.38 -12.81 -6.21
C PRO A 16 2.53 -13.06 -5.23
N ASN A 17 3.47 -13.94 -5.60
CA ASN A 17 4.67 -14.24 -4.81
C ASN A 17 5.92 -13.49 -5.32
N GLY A 18 5.73 -12.46 -6.15
CA GLY A 18 6.79 -11.64 -6.69
C GLY A 18 7.52 -10.82 -5.63
N TYR A 19 8.66 -10.26 -6.01
CA TYR A 19 9.48 -9.49 -5.09
C TYR A 19 8.77 -8.21 -4.65
N THR A 20 8.70 -8.01 -3.33
CA THR A 20 8.31 -6.74 -2.72
C THR A 20 8.90 -6.64 -1.32
N CYS A 21 9.30 -5.42 -0.94
CA CYS A 21 9.72 -5.09 0.43
C CYS A 21 8.63 -4.31 1.20
N HIS A 22 7.49 -4.05 0.57
CA HIS A 22 6.46 -3.16 1.11
C HIS A 22 5.50 -3.90 2.03
N PHE A 23 5.14 -3.25 3.15
CA PHE A 23 4.11 -3.74 4.07
C PHE A 23 3.48 -2.56 4.84
N ALA A 24 2.20 -2.69 5.18
CA ALA A 24 1.48 -1.68 5.96
C ALA A 24 2.10 -1.56 7.36
N ARG A 25 2.48 -0.34 7.76
CA ARG A 25 3.01 -0.03 9.10
C ARG A 25 1.82 0.24 10.05
N PRO A 26 1.51 -0.63 11.04
CA PRO A 26 0.27 -0.51 11.82
C PRO A 26 0.16 0.77 12.66
N GLY A 27 1.29 1.37 13.03
CA GLY A 27 1.35 2.63 13.77
C GLY A 27 1.31 3.88 12.89
N TRP A 28 1.52 3.76 11.58
CA TRP A 28 1.43 4.90 10.65
C TRP A 28 -0.01 5.06 10.17
N LYS A 29 -0.90 5.34 11.13
CA LYS A 29 -2.32 5.60 10.88
C LYS A 29 -2.79 6.75 11.73
N LEU A 30 -3.66 7.58 11.15
CA LEU A 30 -4.38 8.59 11.92
C LEU A 30 -5.39 7.92 12.87
N PRO A 31 -5.71 8.56 14.00
CA PRO A 31 -6.77 8.06 14.87
C PRO A 31 -8.12 8.10 14.14
N VAL A 32 -8.98 7.13 14.44
CA VAL A 32 -10.35 7.12 13.92
C VAL A 32 -11.09 8.33 14.50
N ARG A 33 -11.67 9.18 13.65
CA ARG A 33 -12.26 10.48 14.05
C ARG A 33 -13.20 10.39 15.25
N GLN A 34 -14.05 9.37 15.31
CA GLN A 34 -14.97 9.14 16.45
C GLN A 34 -14.24 8.77 17.76
N LYS A 35 -13.10 8.07 17.69
CA LYS A 35 -12.30 7.73 18.87
C LYS A 35 -11.40 8.90 19.30
N ALA A 36 -10.95 9.72 18.35
CA ALA A 36 -10.07 10.86 18.60
C ALA A 36 -10.75 11.98 19.42
N ALA A 37 -12.06 12.20 19.25
CA ALA A 37 -12.80 13.22 20.00
C ALA A 37 -13.08 12.86 21.47
N ALA A 38 -12.82 11.61 21.87
CA ALA A 38 -13.08 11.07 23.20
C ALA A 38 -11.79 10.87 24.03
N SER A 39 -10.66 11.41 23.58
CA SER A 39 -9.33 11.30 24.23
C SER A 39 -8.81 12.65 24.67
#